data_AF-K2BAP3-F1
#
_entry.id   AF-K2BAP3-F1
#
_cell.length_a   1.000
_cell.length_b   1.000
_cell.length_c   1.000
_cell.angle_alpha   90.00
_cell.angle_beta   90.00
_cell.angle_gamma   90.00
#
_symmetry.space_group_name_H-M   'P 1'
#
loop_
_entity.id
_entity.type
_entity.pdbx_description
1 polymer ?
#
loop_
_entity_poly.entity_id
_entity_poly.type
_entity_poly.pdbx_seq_one_letter_code
_entity_poly.pdbx_strand_id
1 'polypeptide(L)'
;MKQYNEQFPNGVKDAPCDFDFSPLVAAITNDMVANHQPNAKTEEELKKFRDYFTPKATDVKIYGKHFNMQNLIKAFEIYNNNYTSWSGDQLSLFWRQVIGYLQRLVPACYAQAFCQGLYHVVEEKKPLERSFKLDNAVYYPLDRDPKFQLGKYFGVFSYRWAYVVVAGTWVGGRADLQMSGWLKNHVEQKQQSLSNLKPICNIQKTSKHSS
;
A
#
# COMPACT_ATOMS: atom_id res chain seq x y z
N MET A 1 -22.37 -2.76 -1.09
CA MET A 1 -21.97 -2.60 -2.51
C MET A 1 -22.23 -1.21 -3.07
N LYS A 2 -23.37 -0.55 -2.78
CA LYS A 2 -23.70 0.79 -3.32
C LYS A 2 -22.58 1.84 -3.14
N GLN A 3 -22.16 2.08 -1.89
CA GLN A 3 -21.07 3.02 -1.55
C GLN A 3 -19.71 2.69 -2.21
N TYR A 4 -19.35 1.41 -2.31
CA TYR A 4 -18.09 1.00 -2.97
C TYR A 4 -18.15 1.27 -4.48
N ASN A 5 -19.28 0.98 -5.11
CA ASN A 5 -19.49 1.29 -6.54
C ASN A 5 -19.59 2.81 -6.79
N GLU A 6 -20.08 3.61 -5.84
CA GLU A 6 -20.07 5.08 -5.96
C GLU A 6 -18.65 5.65 -5.91
N GLN A 7 -17.77 5.10 -5.06
CA GLN A 7 -16.36 5.52 -4.97
C GLN A 7 -15.52 4.98 -6.13
N PHE A 8 -15.87 3.81 -6.67
CA PHE A 8 -15.18 3.16 -7.78
C PHE A 8 -16.18 2.67 -8.83
N PRO A 9 -16.75 3.57 -9.65
CA PRO A 9 -17.78 3.22 -10.63
C PRO A 9 -17.28 2.20 -11.66
N ASN A 10 -16.00 2.29 -12.03
CA ASN A 10 -15.32 1.35 -12.93
C ASN A 10 -14.51 0.28 -12.16
N GLY A 11 -14.63 0.28 -10.83
CA GLY A 11 -13.85 -0.54 -9.90
C GLY A 11 -12.43 -0.02 -9.65
N VAL A 12 -11.76 -0.62 -8.66
CA VAL A 12 -10.49 -0.12 -8.10
C VAL A 12 -9.33 -0.25 -9.08
N LYS A 13 -9.38 -1.21 -10.01
CA LYS A 13 -8.32 -1.37 -11.02
C LYS A 13 -8.21 -0.16 -11.96
N ASP A 14 -9.34 0.48 -12.28
CA ASP A 14 -9.43 1.57 -13.26
C ASP A 14 -9.52 2.95 -12.57
N ALA A 15 -9.40 2.99 -11.24
CA ALA A 15 -9.48 4.22 -10.48
C ALA A 15 -8.23 5.08 -10.72
N PRO A 16 -8.34 6.36 -11.12
CA PRO A 16 -7.17 7.20 -11.35
C PRO A 16 -6.34 7.37 -10.08
N CYS A 17 -5.02 7.41 -10.23
CA CYS A 17 -4.11 7.83 -9.17
C CYS A 17 -4.06 9.37 -9.16
N ASP A 18 -4.82 9.98 -8.25
CA ASP A 18 -5.02 11.44 -8.23
C ASP A 18 -3.88 12.22 -7.56
N PHE A 19 -2.95 11.53 -6.89
CA PHE A 19 -1.78 12.16 -6.29
C PHE A 19 -0.65 12.29 -7.31
N ASP A 20 -0.17 13.52 -7.52
CA ASP A 20 1.02 13.78 -8.32
C ASP A 20 2.29 13.52 -7.50
N PHE A 21 2.98 12.43 -7.80
CA PHE A 21 4.25 12.06 -7.15
C PHE A 21 5.44 12.86 -7.68
N SER A 22 5.30 13.60 -8.80
CA SER A 22 6.44 14.21 -9.49
C SER A 22 7.26 15.16 -8.61
N PRO A 23 6.66 16.07 -7.81
CA PRO A 23 7.42 16.95 -6.92
C PRO A 23 8.22 16.17 -5.86
N LEU A 24 7.61 15.16 -5.26
CA LEU A 24 8.24 14.32 -4.25
C LEU A 24 9.39 13.48 -4.85
N VAL A 25 9.15 12.88 -6.01
CA VAL A 25 10.18 12.11 -6.74
C VAL A 25 11.35 13.00 -7.10
N ALA A 26 11.10 14.21 -7.61
CA ALA A 26 12.15 15.17 -7.90
C ALA A 26 12.92 15.58 -6.63
N ALA A 27 12.25 15.75 -5.50
CA ALA A 27 12.91 16.06 -4.23
C ALA A 27 13.87 14.94 -3.80
N ILE A 28 13.39 13.70 -3.79
CA ILE A 28 14.18 12.52 -3.40
C ILE A 28 15.35 12.31 -4.36
N THR A 29 15.13 12.40 -5.68
CA THR A 29 16.19 12.24 -6.69
C THR A 29 17.33 13.23 -6.50
N ASN A 30 17.02 14.47 -6.12
CA ASN A 30 18.02 15.52 -5.91
C ASN A 30 18.56 15.56 -4.47
N ASP A 31 18.12 14.65 -3.60
CA ASP A 31 18.57 14.60 -2.22
C ASP A 31 19.80 13.70 -2.09
N MET A 32 20.89 14.27 -1.58
CA MET A 32 22.06 13.54 -1.12
C MET A 32 21.74 12.91 0.25
N VAL A 33 20.74 12.01 0.28
CA VAL A 33 20.26 11.37 1.51
C VAL A 33 21.46 10.74 2.21
N ALA A 34 21.80 11.26 3.38
CA ALA A 34 22.90 10.78 4.21
C ALA A 34 22.34 10.26 5.53
N ASN A 35 22.87 9.15 6.03
CA ASN A 35 22.43 8.53 7.30
C ASN A 35 20.92 8.24 7.34
N HIS A 36 20.31 7.95 6.19
CA HIS A 36 18.86 7.73 6.02
C HIS A 36 17.96 8.90 6.43
N GLN A 37 18.50 10.13 6.49
CA GLN A 37 17.73 11.33 6.78
C GLN A 37 17.56 12.18 5.52
N PRO A 38 16.33 12.58 5.17
CA PRO A 38 16.09 13.51 4.09
C PRO A 38 16.58 14.91 4.46
N ASN A 39 16.92 15.71 3.45
CA ASN A 39 17.10 17.15 3.63
C ASN A 39 15.74 17.86 3.86
N ALA A 40 15.80 19.14 4.21
CA ALA A 40 14.60 19.93 4.52
C ALA A 40 13.58 20.00 3.37
N LYS A 41 14.04 20.07 2.11
CA LYS A 41 13.17 20.11 0.92
C LYS A 41 12.44 18.79 0.73
N THR A 42 13.15 17.68 0.86
CA THR A 42 12.55 16.34 0.76
C THR A 42 11.58 16.08 1.91
N GLU A 43 11.91 16.52 3.13
CA GLU A 43 11.01 16.42 4.28
C GLU A 43 9.72 17.25 4.08
N GLU A 44 9.81 18.42 3.47
CA GLU A 44 8.64 19.24 3.10
C GLU A 44 7.72 18.51 2.11
N GLU A 45 8.29 17.93 1.05
CA GLU A 45 7.51 17.17 0.06
C GLU A 45 6.91 15.87 0.65
N LEU A 46 7.66 15.18 1.51
CA LEU A 46 7.15 14.04 2.28
C LEU A 46 5.99 14.45 3.20
N LYS A 47 6.07 15.63 3.81
CA LYS A 47 4.98 16.19 4.61
C LYS A 47 3.75 16.47 3.74
N LYS A 48 3.90 17.12 2.58
CA LYS A 48 2.78 17.38 1.64
C LYS A 48 2.11 16.07 1.20
N PHE A 49 2.92 15.06 0.90
CA PHE A 49 2.44 13.72 0.58
C PHE A 49 1.62 13.11 1.73
N ARG A 50 2.15 13.10 2.96
CA ARG A 50 1.42 12.58 4.13
C ARG A 50 0.15 13.36 4.41
N ASP A 51 0.18 14.68 4.30
CA ASP A 51 -0.97 15.58 4.53
C ASP A 51 -2.09 15.37 3.49
N TYR A 52 -1.75 14.93 2.27
CA TYR A 52 -2.74 14.59 1.24
C TYR A 52 -3.52 13.31 1.60
N PHE A 53 -2.83 12.29 2.10
CA PHE A 53 -3.42 11.00 2.42
C PHE A 53 -3.99 10.90 3.85
N THR A 54 -3.59 11.80 4.75
CA THR A 54 -4.13 11.91 6.10
C THR A 54 -5.54 12.50 6.04
N PRO A 55 -6.58 11.81 6.56
CA PRO A 55 -7.90 12.40 6.64
C PRO A 55 -7.91 13.64 7.54
N LYS A 56 -8.51 14.72 7.06
CA LYS A 56 -8.61 15.98 7.80
C LYS A 56 -9.92 16.01 8.57
N ALA A 57 -9.96 16.76 9.68
CA ALA A 57 -11.18 16.95 10.47
C ALA A 57 -12.32 17.60 9.66
N THR A 58 -11.96 18.36 8.62
CA THR A 58 -12.88 19.00 7.67
C THR A 58 -13.42 18.05 6.61
N ASP A 59 -12.89 16.83 6.50
CA ASP A 59 -13.38 15.85 5.53
C ASP A 59 -14.75 15.36 6.00
N VAL A 60 -15.82 15.83 5.35
CA VAL A 60 -17.19 15.36 5.61
C VAL A 60 -17.29 13.90 5.17
N LYS A 61 -17.08 12.98 6.12
CA LYS A 61 -17.21 11.54 5.90
C LYS A 61 -18.63 11.09 6.22
N ILE A 62 -19.53 11.20 5.25
CA ILE A 62 -20.89 10.64 5.35
C ILE A 62 -20.85 9.10 5.36
N TYR A 63 -19.79 8.53 4.79
CA TYR A 63 -19.51 7.08 4.73
C TYR A 63 -17.99 6.85 4.79
N GLY A 64 -17.56 5.61 5.11
CA GLY A 64 -16.15 5.24 5.06
C GLY A 64 -15.51 5.49 3.68
N LYS A 65 -14.31 6.08 3.64
CA LYS A 65 -13.49 6.26 2.42
C LYS A 65 -12.62 5.02 2.24
N HIS A 66 -12.75 4.34 1.12
CA HIS A 66 -11.88 3.22 0.77
C HIS A 66 -10.57 3.76 0.20
N PHE A 67 -9.44 3.15 0.59
CA PHE A 67 -8.15 3.48 0.01
C PHE A 67 -8.08 3.01 -1.45
N ASN A 68 -7.69 3.90 -2.36
CA ASN A 68 -7.46 3.55 -3.75
C ASN A 68 -6.09 2.87 -3.88
N MET A 69 -6.10 1.56 -4.17
CA MET A 69 -4.89 0.74 -4.32
C MET A 69 -3.97 1.19 -5.46
N GLN A 70 -4.49 1.94 -6.46
CA GLN A 70 -3.67 2.47 -7.55
C GLN A 70 -2.59 3.43 -7.07
N ASN A 71 -2.81 4.14 -5.96
CA ASN A 71 -1.76 4.99 -5.36
C ASN A 71 -0.55 4.15 -4.92
N LEU A 72 -0.80 2.99 -4.30
CA LEU A 72 0.27 2.09 -3.84
C LEU A 72 0.94 1.37 -5.03
N ILE A 73 0.15 0.93 -6.02
CA ILE A 73 0.68 0.37 -7.27
C ILE A 73 1.61 1.38 -7.95
N LYS A 74 1.18 2.64 -8.07
CA LYS A 74 1.97 3.71 -8.67
C LYS A 74 3.27 3.98 -7.92
N ALA A 75 3.23 3.98 -6.59
CA ALA A 75 4.44 4.09 -5.78
C ALA A 75 5.43 2.95 -6.04
N PHE A 76 4.98 1.70 -6.16
CA PHE A 76 5.86 0.58 -6.54
C PHE A 76 6.45 0.74 -7.95
N GLU A 77 5.66 1.21 -8.93
CA GLU A 77 6.17 1.50 -10.28
C GLU A 77 7.27 2.55 -10.26
N ILE A 78 7.08 3.64 -9.52
CA ILE A 78 8.06 4.72 -9.36
C ILE A 78 9.35 4.16 -8.75
N TYR A 79 9.23 3.37 -7.68
CA TYR A 79 10.38 2.72 -7.04
C TYR A 79 11.15 1.85 -8.04
N ASN A 80 10.46 0.98 -8.78
CA ASN A 80 11.07 0.10 -9.77
C ASN A 80 11.76 0.90 -10.89
N ASN A 81 11.12 1.95 -11.40
CA ASN A 81 11.65 2.78 -12.48
C ASN A 81 12.91 3.57 -12.06
N ASN A 82 13.08 3.83 -10.77
CA ASN A 82 14.25 4.53 -10.22
C ASN A 82 15.26 3.58 -9.56
N TYR A 83 15.03 2.27 -9.56
CA TYR A 83 15.85 1.29 -8.83
C TYR A 83 17.34 1.34 -9.19
N THR A 84 17.66 1.57 -10.46
CA THR A 84 19.05 1.67 -10.94
C THR A 84 19.64 3.07 -10.82
N SER A 85 18.79 4.09 -10.71
CA SER A 85 19.20 5.50 -10.76
C SER A 85 19.36 6.11 -9.36
N TRP A 86 18.61 5.60 -8.38
CA TRP A 86 18.68 6.03 -6.99
C TRP A 86 19.76 5.28 -6.21
N SER A 87 20.35 5.98 -5.24
CA SER A 87 21.20 5.36 -4.24
C SER A 87 20.39 4.44 -3.31
N GLY A 88 21.08 3.55 -2.60
CA GLY A 88 20.44 2.70 -1.58
C GLY A 88 19.70 3.50 -0.52
N ASP A 89 20.18 4.70 -0.17
CA ASP A 89 19.54 5.58 0.81
C ASP A 89 18.27 6.24 0.26
N GLN A 90 18.27 6.67 -1.00
CA GLN A 90 17.08 7.19 -1.67
C GLN A 90 15.99 6.10 -1.81
N LEU A 91 16.39 4.89 -2.21
CA LEU A 91 15.50 3.74 -2.30
C LEU A 91 14.89 3.40 -0.93
N SER A 92 15.73 3.31 0.10
CA SER A 92 15.31 3.05 1.48
C SER A 92 14.33 4.12 1.99
N LEU A 93 14.63 5.40 1.72
CA LEU A 93 13.77 6.52 2.09
C LEU A 93 12.40 6.42 1.42
N PHE A 94 12.36 6.22 0.10
CA PHE A 94 11.11 6.09 -0.65
C PHE A 94 10.29 4.89 -0.17
N TRP A 95 10.94 3.74 0.02
CA TRP A 95 10.27 2.53 0.48
C TRP A 95 9.63 2.73 1.86
N ARG A 96 10.38 3.29 2.82
CA ARG A 96 9.90 3.50 4.18
C ARG A 96 8.82 4.55 4.26
N GLN A 97 9.05 5.72 3.67
CA GLN A 97 8.22 6.90 3.92
C GLN A 97 7.10 7.10 2.91
N VAL A 98 7.18 6.48 1.72
CA VAL A 98 6.14 6.56 0.69
C VAL A 98 5.36 5.25 0.64
N ILE A 99 6.01 4.15 0.25
CA ILE A 99 5.36 2.83 0.12
C ILE A 99 4.83 2.37 1.48
N GLY A 100 5.68 2.40 2.52
CA GLY A 100 5.30 2.03 3.88
C GLY A 100 4.14 2.87 4.40
N TYR A 101 4.08 4.15 4.06
CA TYR A 101 2.99 5.03 4.51
C TYR A 101 1.66 4.64 3.85
N LEU A 102 1.66 4.42 2.53
CA LEU A 102 0.47 3.95 1.80
C LEU A 102 0.03 2.56 2.27
N GLN A 103 0.97 1.68 2.61
CA GLN A 103 0.68 0.36 3.19
C GLN A 103 -0.11 0.45 4.50
N ARG A 104 0.01 1.51 5.29
CA ARG A 104 -0.84 1.71 6.50
C ARG A 104 -2.31 1.89 6.17
N LEU A 105 -2.60 2.43 4.98
CA LEU A 105 -3.93 2.88 4.58
C LEU A 105 -4.73 1.78 3.88
N VAL A 106 -4.07 0.68 3.49
CA VAL A 106 -4.74 -0.41 2.77
C VAL A 106 -5.77 -1.11 3.66
N PRO A 107 -6.84 -1.66 3.08
CA PRO A 107 -7.78 -2.49 3.84
C PRO A 107 -7.09 -3.70 4.49
N ALA A 108 -7.64 -4.16 5.62
CA ALA A 108 -7.09 -5.25 6.42
C ALA A 108 -6.78 -6.53 5.60
N CYS A 109 -7.59 -6.86 4.59
CA CYS A 109 -7.34 -8.03 3.75
C CYS A 109 -6.07 -7.91 2.89
N TYR A 110 -5.71 -6.70 2.44
CA TYR A 110 -4.45 -6.46 1.74
C TYR A 110 -3.27 -6.49 2.72
N ALA A 111 -3.43 -5.92 3.91
CA ALA A 111 -2.41 -6.00 4.96
C ALA A 111 -2.09 -7.46 5.33
N GLN A 112 -3.11 -8.30 5.48
CA GLN A 112 -2.96 -9.75 5.67
C GLN A 112 -2.21 -10.41 4.51
N ALA A 113 -2.51 -10.03 3.26
CA ALA A 113 -1.85 -10.58 2.09
C ALA A 113 -0.36 -10.19 2.04
N PHE A 114 -0.01 -8.97 2.44
CA PHE A 114 1.39 -8.57 2.64
C PHE A 114 2.07 -9.38 3.75
N CYS A 115 1.38 -9.61 4.87
CA CYS A 115 1.93 -10.37 5.99
C CYS A 115 2.18 -11.84 5.66
N GLN A 116 1.28 -12.46 4.89
CA GLN A 116 1.43 -13.83 4.41
C GLN A 116 2.46 -13.93 3.27
N GLY A 117 2.63 -12.83 2.54
CA GLY A 117 3.44 -12.70 1.36
C GLY A 117 2.60 -12.79 0.07
N LEU A 118 2.70 -11.76 -0.78
CA LEU A 118 1.85 -11.65 -1.97
C LEU A 118 2.06 -12.80 -2.97
N TYR A 119 3.28 -13.30 -3.12
CA TYR A 119 3.60 -14.45 -3.96
C TYR A 119 2.75 -15.67 -3.58
N HIS A 120 2.67 -15.98 -2.28
CA HIS A 120 1.90 -17.12 -1.77
C HIS A 120 0.40 -16.97 -2.03
N VAL A 121 -0.12 -15.73 -1.96
CA VAL A 121 -1.54 -15.46 -2.20
C VAL A 121 -1.89 -15.48 -3.69
N VAL A 122 -1.03 -14.91 -4.53
CA VAL A 122 -1.31 -14.68 -5.95
C VAL A 122 -0.92 -15.87 -6.82
N GLU A 123 0.32 -16.36 -6.68
CA GLU A 123 0.88 -17.42 -7.53
C GLU A 123 0.54 -18.81 -6.99
N GLU A 124 0.78 -19.04 -5.70
CA GLU A 124 0.46 -20.33 -5.07
C GLU A 124 -1.02 -20.47 -4.69
N LYS A 125 -1.81 -19.40 -4.83
CA LYS A 125 -3.25 -19.37 -4.51
C LYS A 125 -3.58 -19.85 -3.10
N LYS A 126 -2.67 -19.66 -2.14
CA LYS A 126 -2.90 -20.06 -0.75
C LYS A 126 -4.05 -19.24 -0.16
N PRO A 127 -4.93 -19.86 0.66
CA PRO A 127 -5.97 -19.13 1.37
C PRO A 127 -5.37 -18.02 2.24
N LEU A 128 -6.06 -16.88 2.29
CA LEU A 128 -5.59 -15.73 3.06
C LEU A 128 -5.58 -16.05 4.57
N GLU A 129 -4.40 -15.98 5.17
CA GLU A 129 -4.22 -16.10 6.61
C GLU A 129 -4.76 -14.83 7.30
N ARG A 130 -5.59 -14.99 8.34
CA ARG A 130 -6.12 -13.86 9.13
C ARG A 130 -5.11 -13.38 10.17
N SER A 131 -3.89 -13.06 9.73
CA SER A 131 -2.77 -12.65 10.58
C SER A 131 -2.17 -11.33 10.11
N PHE A 132 -1.73 -10.51 11.08
CA PHE A 132 -0.97 -9.28 10.84
C PHE A 132 0.48 -9.38 11.31
N LYS A 133 0.94 -10.61 11.57
CA LYS A 133 2.31 -10.89 12.00
C LYS A 133 3.24 -10.87 10.79
N LEU A 134 4.39 -10.22 10.96
CA LEU A 134 5.55 -10.34 10.09
C LEU A 134 6.59 -11.16 10.84
N ASP A 135 7.53 -11.77 10.13
CA ASP A 135 8.56 -12.62 10.72
C ASP A 135 9.43 -11.87 11.73
N ASN A 136 9.66 -10.57 11.49
CA ASN A 136 10.49 -9.69 12.31
C ASN A 136 9.73 -8.46 12.87
N ALA A 137 8.41 -8.36 12.66
CA ALA A 137 7.63 -7.18 13.02
C ALA A 137 6.13 -7.48 13.14
N VAL A 138 5.32 -6.45 13.35
CA VAL A 138 3.85 -6.51 13.23
C VAL A 138 3.42 -5.42 12.26
N TYR A 139 2.48 -5.72 11.36
CA TYR A 139 2.05 -4.80 10.30
C TYR A 139 1.37 -3.54 10.83
N TYR A 140 0.47 -3.74 11.81
CA TYR A 140 -0.10 -2.66 12.60
C TYR A 140 0.57 -2.70 13.98
N PRO A 141 1.79 -2.17 14.13
CA PRO A 141 2.35 -2.01 15.45
C PRO A 141 1.39 -1.12 16.24
N LEU A 142 1.07 -1.49 17.47
CA LEU A 142 0.41 -0.55 18.38
C LEU A 142 1.32 0.68 18.42
N ASP A 143 0.82 1.88 18.12
CA ASP A 143 1.59 3.15 18.08
C ASP A 143 2.32 3.49 19.41
N ARG A 144 2.30 2.57 20.39
CA ARG A 144 2.97 2.61 21.69
C ARG A 144 4.50 2.58 21.59
N ASP A 145 5.08 1.99 20.55
CA ASP A 145 6.53 2.08 20.32
C ASP A 145 6.85 3.03 19.17
N PRO A 146 7.18 4.30 19.46
CA PRO A 146 7.50 5.28 18.43
C PRO A 146 8.77 4.94 17.65
N LYS A 147 9.56 3.92 18.03
CA LYS A 147 10.75 3.48 17.31
C LYS A 147 10.44 2.50 16.17
N PHE A 148 9.22 1.96 16.10
CA PHE A 148 8.83 0.96 15.10
C PHE A 148 7.49 1.33 14.45
N GLN A 149 7.51 2.37 13.62
CA GLN A 149 6.33 2.85 12.89
C GLN A 149 6.44 2.53 11.39
N LEU A 150 5.47 1.76 10.87
CA LEU A 150 5.24 1.56 9.45
C LEU A 150 5.03 2.93 8.79
N GLY A 151 5.66 3.20 7.66
CA GLY A 151 5.56 4.50 6.98
C GLY A 151 6.50 5.59 7.49
N LYS A 152 7.36 5.27 8.47
CA LYS A 152 8.40 6.18 8.98
C LYS A 152 9.73 5.46 9.12
N TYR A 153 9.73 4.31 9.79
CA TYR A 153 10.95 3.54 10.05
C TYR A 153 11.09 2.30 9.17
N PHE A 154 9.96 1.74 8.72
CA PHE A 154 9.93 0.55 7.88
C PHE A 154 8.78 0.54 6.87
N GLY A 155 8.89 -0.33 5.86
CA GLY A 155 7.85 -0.73 4.92
C GLY A 155 7.78 -2.26 4.81
N VAL A 156 6.66 -2.84 4.44
CA VAL A 156 6.48 -4.31 4.40
C VAL A 156 6.93 -4.90 3.06
N PHE A 157 7.64 -6.02 3.14
CA PHE A 157 8.21 -6.78 2.01
C PHE A 157 7.40 -8.07 1.73
N SER A 158 7.55 -8.61 0.52
CA SER A 158 6.72 -9.65 -0.08
C SER A 158 6.80 -11.04 0.56
N TYR A 159 7.80 -11.30 1.40
CA TYR A 159 8.06 -12.61 1.98
C TYR A 159 7.82 -12.64 3.49
N ARG A 160 6.80 -11.95 3.99
CA ARG A 160 6.48 -11.84 5.43
C ARG A 160 7.45 -10.98 6.25
N TRP A 161 8.39 -10.27 5.61
CA TRP A 161 9.42 -9.49 6.30
C TRP A 161 9.11 -7.99 6.27
N ALA A 162 9.52 -7.24 7.29
CA ALA A 162 9.58 -5.79 7.24
C ALA A 162 10.97 -5.32 6.81
N TYR A 163 11.01 -4.31 5.95
CA TYR A 163 12.21 -3.55 5.60
C TYR A 163 12.48 -2.50 6.69
N VAL A 164 13.23 -2.86 7.72
CA VAL A 164 13.43 -2.03 8.92
C VAL A 164 14.81 -1.39 8.91
N VAL A 165 14.90 -0.09 9.20
CA VAL A 165 16.17 0.53 9.63
C VAL A 165 16.19 0.54 11.14
N VAL A 166 17.05 -0.29 11.74
CA VAL A 166 17.38 -0.22 13.17
C VAL A 166 18.78 0.37 13.29
N ALA A 167 18.91 1.48 14.01
CA ALA A 167 20.20 2.10 14.33
C ALA A 167 21.17 2.28 13.13
N GLY A 168 20.65 2.72 11.98
CA GLY A 168 21.48 2.98 10.79
C GLY A 168 22.05 1.72 10.12
N THR A 169 21.56 0.53 10.47
CA THR A 169 22.03 -0.73 9.89
C THR A 169 21.02 -1.27 8.87
N TRP A 170 21.52 -1.58 7.68
CA TRP A 170 20.79 -2.18 6.57
C TRP A 170 20.42 -3.64 6.89
N VAL A 171 19.14 -3.97 6.91
CA VAL A 171 18.69 -5.37 6.93
C VAL A 171 17.53 -5.53 5.93
N GLY A 172 17.87 -5.73 4.66
CA GLY A 172 16.87 -5.98 3.62
C GLY A 172 17.49 -6.27 2.26
N GLY A 173 17.23 -7.47 1.74
CA GLY A 173 17.69 -7.96 0.44
C GLY A 173 17.03 -7.24 -0.76
N ARG A 174 17.48 -7.61 -1.97
CA ARG A 174 16.98 -7.13 -3.26
C ARG A 174 15.46 -6.96 -3.22
N ALA A 175 14.98 -5.76 -3.49
CA ALA A 175 13.57 -5.54 -3.76
C ALA A 175 13.19 -6.40 -4.96
N ASP A 176 12.26 -7.32 -4.78
CA ASP A 176 11.74 -8.08 -5.91
C ASP A 176 10.93 -7.12 -6.80
N LEU A 177 11.46 -6.84 -8.00
CA LEU A 177 10.85 -5.99 -9.01
C LEU A 177 9.41 -6.43 -9.35
N GLN A 178 9.02 -7.65 -8.98
CA GLN A 178 7.70 -8.25 -9.27
C GLN A 178 6.58 -7.80 -8.31
N MET A 179 6.87 -7.04 -7.24
CA MET A 179 5.86 -6.64 -6.26
C MET A 179 4.69 -5.83 -6.82
N SER A 180 4.96 -4.90 -7.75
CA SER A 180 3.90 -4.16 -8.44
C SER A 180 3.02 -5.09 -9.27
N GLY A 181 3.60 -6.08 -9.93
CA GLY A 181 2.90 -7.11 -10.69
C GLY A 181 1.98 -7.96 -9.83
N TRP A 182 2.50 -8.52 -8.73
CA TRP A 182 1.68 -9.32 -7.82
C TRP A 182 0.56 -8.50 -7.17
N LEU A 183 0.83 -7.25 -6.77
CA LEU A 183 -0.21 -6.39 -6.21
C LEU A 183 -1.30 -6.07 -7.23
N LYS A 184 -0.94 -5.74 -8.48
CA LYS A 184 -1.88 -5.54 -9.59
C LYS A 184 -2.75 -6.78 -9.78
N ASN A 185 -2.13 -7.95 -9.91
CA ASN A 185 -2.82 -9.23 -10.05
C ASN A 185 -3.78 -9.49 -8.87
N HIS A 186 -3.36 -9.21 -7.64
CA HIS A 186 -4.22 -9.39 -6.46
C HIS A 186 -5.43 -8.44 -6.46
N VAL A 187 -5.23 -7.17 -6.81
CA VAL A 187 -6.31 -6.18 -6.95
C VAL A 187 -7.31 -6.63 -8.02
N GLU A 188 -6.82 -7.10 -9.17
CA GLU A 188 -7.66 -7.61 -10.26
C GLU A 188 -8.45 -8.86 -9.85
N GLN A 189 -7.80 -9.84 -9.22
CA GLN A 189 -8.45 -11.06 -8.71
C GLN A 189 -9.58 -10.71 -7.72
N LYS A 190 -9.33 -9.77 -6.79
CA LYS A 190 -10.35 -9.30 -5.84
C LYS A 190 -11.50 -8.61 -6.56
N GLN A 191 -11.23 -7.74 -7.53
CA GLN A 191 -12.28 -7.07 -8.31
C GLN A 191 -13.14 -8.07 -9.12
N GLN A 192 -12.51 -9.07 -9.75
CA GLN A 192 -13.23 -10.13 -10.46
C GLN A 192 -14.13 -10.93 -9.50
N SER A 193 -13.63 -11.29 -8.32
CA SER A 193 -14.42 -12.01 -7.31
C SER A 193 -15.66 -11.20 -6.87
N LEU A 194 -15.52 -9.88 -6.69
CA LEU A 194 -16.64 -9.00 -6.36
C LEU A 194 -17.66 -8.88 -7.50
N SER A 195 -17.20 -8.84 -8.76
CA SER A 195 -18.08 -8.84 -9.93
C SER A 195 -18.87 -10.15 -10.04
N ASN A 196 -18.25 -11.30 -9.76
CA ASN A 196 -18.91 -12.60 -9.78
C ASN A 196 -19.94 -12.79 -8.67
N LEU A 197 -19.83 -12.03 -7.57
CA LEU A 197 -20.83 -12.01 -6.49
C LEU A 197 -22.08 -11.15 -6.83
N LYS A 198 -21.97 -10.18 -7.75
CA LYS A 198 -23.10 -9.33 -8.18
C LYS A 198 -24.30 -10.13 -8.76
N PRO A 199 -24.12 -11.11 -9.66
CA PRO A 199 -25.23 -11.87 -10.21
C PRO A 199 -25.94 -12.78 -9.19
N ILE A 200 -25.24 -13.27 -8.16
CA ILE A 200 -25.81 -14.18 -7.15
C ILE A 200 -26.82 -13.46 -6.24
N CYS A 201 -26.58 -12.18 -5.94
CA CYS A 201 -27.47 -11.36 -5.09
C CYS A 201 -28.81 -11.02 -5.76
N ASN A 202 -28.91 -11.11 -7.09
CA ASN A 202 -30.15 -10.85 -7.82
C ASN A 202 -31.07 -12.08 -7.88
N ILE A 203 -30.53 -13.30 -7.74
CA ILE A 203 -31.30 -14.55 -7.78
C ILE A 203 -32.08 -14.78 -6.47
N GLN A 204 -31.59 -14.26 -5.34
CA GLN A 204 -32.30 -14.36 -4.05
C GLN A 204 -33.47 -13.37 -3.88
N LYS A 205 -33.64 -12.41 -4.79
CA LYS A 205 -34.79 -11.49 -4.76
C LYS A 205 -36.00 -11.96 -5.56
N THR A 206 -35.87 -12.98 -6.41
CA THR A 206 -36.95 -13.45 -7.29
C THR A 206 -37.68 -14.69 -6.78
N SER A 207 -37.31 -15.26 -5.62
CA SER A 207 -37.94 -16.49 -5.09
C SER A 207 -38.97 -16.28 -3.95
N LYS A 208 -39.40 -15.04 -3.68
CA LYS A 208 -40.48 -14.77 -2.72
C LYS A 208 -41.66 -14.05 -3.40
N HIS A 209 -42.41 -14.78 -4.21
CA HIS A 209 -43.88 -14.64 -4.35
C HIS A 209 -44.38 -15.67 -5.37
N SER A 210 -44.63 -16.88 -4.90
CA SER A 210 -45.56 -17.83 -5.54
C SER A 210 -46.04 -18.80 -4.46
N SER A 211 -47.09 -18.42 -3.76
CA SER A 211 -48.14 -19.25 -3.12
C SER A 211 -49.02 -18.34 -2.28
#